data_AF-A2ZL38-F1
#
_entry.id   AF-A2ZL38-F1
#
_cell.length_a   1.000
_cell.length_b   1.000
_cell.length_c   1.000
_cell.angle_alpha   90.00
_cell.angle_beta   90.00
_cell.angle_gamma   90.00
#
_symmetry.space_group_name_H-M   'P 1'
#
loop_
_entity.id
_entity.type
_entity.pdbx_description
1 polymer ?
#
loop_
_entity_poly.entity_id
_entity_poly.type
_entity_poly.pdbx_seq_one_letter_code
_entity_poly.pdbx_strand_id
1 'polypeptide(L)'
;MASDGSFFRYGERQIAAKPEDCPAMSSMLSLEDLPDALLAEIVKRITNTSDLKSISLVSKRLYTIEAEQRSSIRVGSDLCPAIDALSALCSRFPNLLEVEMDYSGWKFHWNLLEKHIFSLHFPVLRDLTLYIDDIRMGCLASCKNLMSLRLNSVSAIGLCGLLSVAVGCKNLTSLHIIKCNHIVGSDKWLEYIGSAGSLEELVVKNCKRISQYDLLKFGPGWMKLKKFEFKFKRSFNTYEPRDPCYVDNYQYGYDFCCESLRDVTLATIVTKPEIGLRCLLTKCKALERLCLHYVIGISDHDIITISQNCSNLRSISLSQEMLLCEIPGGTGVMARTPLTDDSLNALALRSHMLEAVELMFYGCAPDWPSEIAFTQDGLVTLLQSCPIRHLVLRGANFFDDEGMEALSCAQFLETLELMQCVAVTDVGMRFLAQSPCLKNLTLQMCYEVTDDGVCEVAHARDLESLTVESCNQISVEALHGAAKSVHYKVDCPSYYDRYKD
;
A
#
# COMPACT_ATOMS: atom_id res chain seq x y z
N MET A 1 -83.33 -34.10 -14.49
CA MET A 1 -83.41 -32.72 -13.97
C MET A 1 -82.00 -32.16 -14.06
N ALA A 2 -81.57 -31.86 -15.28
CA ALA A 2 -81.85 -30.61 -16.00
C ALA A 2 -80.81 -29.56 -15.54
N SER A 3 -79.65 -29.50 -16.21
CA SER A 3 -79.41 -28.81 -17.50
C SER A 3 -79.13 -27.32 -17.24
N ASP A 4 -78.23 -26.61 -17.90
CA ASP A 4 -77.58 -26.66 -19.22
C ASP A 4 -76.25 -25.89 -19.07
N GLY A 5 -75.21 -26.03 -19.89
CA GLY A 5 -75.08 -26.55 -21.26
C GLY A 5 -74.04 -25.67 -21.98
N SER A 6 -72.89 -26.24 -22.36
CA SER A 6 -72.46 -26.50 -23.77
C SER A 6 -71.92 -25.27 -24.52
N PHE A 7 -70.78 -25.31 -25.24
CA PHE A 7 -70.45 -26.11 -26.43
C PHE A 7 -68.91 -26.22 -26.63
N PHE A 8 -68.31 -27.43 -26.81
CA PHE A 8 -67.92 -28.12 -28.06
C PHE A 8 -67.01 -27.32 -29.03
N ARG A 9 -65.86 -27.84 -29.52
CA ARG A 9 -65.77 -28.98 -30.45
C ARG A 9 -64.39 -29.67 -30.51
N TYR A 10 -64.49 -30.98 -30.74
CA TYR A 10 -63.51 -31.94 -31.28
C TYR A 10 -62.97 -31.57 -32.67
N GLY A 11 -61.78 -32.11 -33.00
CA GLY A 11 -61.31 -32.28 -34.38
C GLY A 11 -59.93 -32.95 -34.49
N GLU A 12 -59.88 -34.28 -34.41
CA GLU A 12 -58.80 -35.08 -35.00
C GLU A 12 -58.91 -35.04 -36.54
N ARG A 13 -57.80 -34.76 -37.24
CA ARG A 13 -57.56 -35.18 -38.63
C ARG A 13 -56.05 -35.31 -38.91
N GLN A 14 -55.58 -36.55 -38.78
CA GLN A 14 -54.85 -37.35 -39.78
C GLN A 14 -53.83 -36.73 -40.77
N ILE A 15 -52.65 -37.39 -40.77
CA ILE A 15 -51.75 -37.77 -41.90
C ILE A 15 -50.76 -36.71 -42.41
N ALA A 16 -49.45 -36.95 -42.19
CA ALA A 16 -48.51 -37.36 -43.27
C ALA A 16 -47.03 -37.46 -42.78
N ALA A 17 -46.46 -38.64 -43.02
CA ALA A 17 -45.08 -38.94 -43.45
C ALA A 17 -43.83 -38.31 -42.77
N LYS A 18 -42.94 -39.21 -42.29
CA LYS A 18 -41.48 -39.03 -42.05
C LYS A 18 -40.76 -38.54 -43.33
N PRO A 19 -39.57 -37.90 -43.24
CA PRO A 19 -38.29 -38.65 -43.25
C PRO A 19 -37.17 -37.97 -42.40
N GLU A 20 -36.36 -38.75 -41.67
CA GLU A 20 -34.91 -38.93 -41.90
C GLU A 20 -33.98 -37.86 -41.28
N ASP A 21 -32.91 -38.37 -40.67
CA ASP A 21 -31.66 -37.72 -40.26
C ASP A 21 -31.63 -36.72 -39.08
N CYS A 22 -31.29 -37.24 -37.90
CA CYS A 22 -30.19 -36.69 -37.11
C CYS A 22 -29.64 -37.76 -36.14
N PRO A 23 -28.33 -38.07 -36.17
CA PRO A 23 -27.75 -39.17 -35.41
C PRO A 23 -27.66 -38.83 -33.91
N ALA A 24 -27.70 -39.87 -33.10
CA ALA A 24 -27.51 -39.81 -31.66
C ALA A 24 -26.27 -38.99 -31.28
N MET A 25 -26.48 -37.80 -30.72
CA MET A 25 -25.51 -37.12 -29.86
C MET A 25 -25.90 -37.34 -28.40
N SER A 26 -25.80 -38.59 -27.95
CA SER A 26 -25.82 -38.93 -26.53
C SER A 26 -24.40 -39.26 -26.07
N SER A 27 -23.57 -38.23 -26.00
CA SER A 27 -22.43 -38.22 -25.08
C SER A 27 -22.40 -36.85 -24.44
N MET A 28 -23.35 -36.58 -23.54
CA MET A 28 -23.12 -35.57 -22.52
C MET A 28 -21.87 -36.04 -21.77
N LEU A 29 -20.72 -35.41 -22.01
CA LEU A 29 -19.52 -35.60 -21.21
C LEU A 29 -19.92 -35.35 -19.76
N SER A 30 -20.01 -36.42 -18.98
CA SER A 30 -20.27 -36.29 -17.56
C SER A 30 -18.99 -35.81 -16.89
N LEU A 31 -19.10 -35.12 -15.75
CA LEU A 31 -17.94 -34.70 -14.98
C LEU A 31 -17.06 -35.90 -14.56
N GLU A 32 -17.63 -37.12 -14.58
CA GLU A 32 -16.94 -38.37 -14.28
C GLU A 32 -15.96 -38.77 -15.39
N ASP A 33 -16.21 -38.38 -16.64
CA ASP A 33 -15.42 -38.77 -17.83
C ASP A 33 -14.18 -37.88 -18.07
N LEU A 34 -14.04 -36.77 -17.34
CA LEU A 34 -12.90 -35.85 -17.47
C LEU A 34 -11.66 -36.39 -16.75
N PRO A 35 -10.45 -36.35 -17.34
CA PRO A 35 -9.18 -36.64 -16.64
C PRO A 35 -8.89 -35.69 -15.46
N ASP A 36 -8.20 -36.19 -14.42
CA ASP A 36 -7.84 -35.41 -13.23
C ASP A 36 -7.03 -34.15 -13.56
N ALA A 37 -6.14 -34.22 -14.56
CA ALA A 37 -5.35 -33.06 -14.99
C ALA A 37 -6.21 -31.91 -15.53
N LEU A 38 -7.31 -32.22 -16.24
CA LEU A 38 -8.23 -31.21 -16.74
C LEU A 38 -9.14 -30.66 -15.64
N LEU A 39 -9.58 -31.52 -14.71
CA LEU A 39 -10.31 -31.08 -13.53
C LEU A 39 -9.46 -30.16 -12.63
N ALA A 40 -8.18 -30.48 -12.46
CA ALA A 40 -7.23 -29.63 -11.73
C ALA A 40 -7.10 -28.23 -12.36
N GLU A 41 -6.98 -28.15 -13.69
CA GLU A 41 -6.92 -26.88 -14.43
C GLU A 41 -8.25 -26.09 -14.32
N ILE A 42 -9.39 -26.77 -14.28
CA ILE A 42 -10.70 -26.12 -14.04
C ILE A 42 -10.75 -25.56 -12.61
N VAL A 43 -10.44 -26.38 -11.60
CA VAL A 43 -10.47 -25.96 -10.18
C VAL A 43 -9.50 -24.81 -9.92
N LYS A 44 -8.32 -24.84 -10.55
CA LYS A 44 -7.30 -23.78 -10.44
C LYS A 44 -7.79 -22.41 -10.93
N ARG A 45 -8.78 -22.36 -11.83
CA ARG A 45 -9.35 -21.10 -12.33
C ARG A 45 -10.38 -20.49 -11.37
N ILE A 46 -10.79 -21.22 -10.34
CA ILE A 46 -11.79 -20.77 -9.37
C ILE A 46 -11.07 -20.02 -8.25
N THR A 47 -11.17 -18.70 -8.27
CA THR A 47 -10.49 -17.82 -7.31
C THR A 47 -11.30 -17.58 -6.04
N ASN A 48 -12.61 -17.83 -6.07
CA ASN A 48 -13.49 -17.62 -4.93
C ASN A 48 -13.41 -18.81 -3.95
N THR A 49 -13.00 -18.50 -2.72
CA THR A 49 -12.83 -19.51 -1.66
C THR A 49 -14.14 -20.20 -1.23
N SER A 50 -15.29 -19.55 -1.42
CA SER A 50 -16.59 -20.15 -1.13
C SER A 50 -16.99 -21.20 -2.16
N ASP A 51 -16.73 -20.93 -3.45
CA ASP A 51 -16.98 -21.86 -4.54
C ASP A 51 -16.08 -23.09 -4.45
N LEU A 52 -14.80 -22.91 -4.08
CA LEU A 52 -13.88 -24.02 -3.80
C LEU A 52 -14.40 -24.91 -2.66
N LYS A 53 -14.94 -24.32 -1.58
CA LYS A 53 -15.56 -25.10 -0.49
C LYS A 53 -16.73 -25.94 -1.02
N SER A 54 -17.62 -25.33 -1.80
CA SER A 54 -18.77 -26.02 -2.37
C SER A 54 -18.37 -27.18 -3.27
N ILE A 55 -17.37 -26.98 -4.14
CA ILE A 55 -16.85 -28.03 -5.05
C ILE A 55 -16.24 -29.20 -4.28
N SER A 56 -15.51 -28.93 -3.21
CA SER A 56 -14.91 -29.97 -2.37
C SER A 56 -15.95 -30.89 -1.72
N LEU A 57 -17.22 -30.47 -1.65
CA LEU A 57 -18.32 -31.25 -1.08
C LEU A 57 -19.08 -32.09 -2.12
N VAL A 58 -18.82 -31.91 -3.42
CA VAL A 58 -19.56 -32.59 -4.49
C VAL A 58 -19.13 -34.06 -4.64
N SER A 59 -17.83 -34.36 -4.55
CA SER A 59 -17.32 -35.73 -4.65
C SER A 59 -15.97 -35.90 -3.97
N LYS A 60 -15.62 -37.15 -3.60
CA LYS A 60 -14.29 -37.47 -3.04
C LYS A 60 -13.14 -37.12 -4.01
N ARG A 61 -13.40 -37.23 -5.31
CA ARG A 61 -12.44 -36.91 -6.37
C ARG A 61 -12.14 -35.41 -6.41
N LEU A 62 -13.19 -34.59 -6.42
CA LEU A 62 -13.07 -33.13 -6.37
C LEU A 62 -12.52 -32.64 -5.03
N TYR A 63 -12.81 -33.34 -3.93
CA TYR A 63 -12.22 -33.08 -2.62
C TYR A 63 -10.69 -33.19 -2.65
N THR A 64 -10.14 -34.24 -3.26
CA THR A 64 -8.68 -34.43 -3.37
C THR A 64 -8.05 -33.42 -4.34
N ILE A 65 -8.64 -33.22 -5.52
CA ILE A 65 -8.11 -32.29 -6.53
C ILE A 65 -8.11 -30.85 -5.98
N GLU A 66 -9.20 -30.42 -5.34
CA GLU A 66 -9.27 -29.10 -4.71
C GLU A 66 -8.18 -28.93 -3.64
N ALA A 67 -7.98 -29.96 -2.83
CA ALA A 67 -7.00 -29.90 -1.76
C ALA A 67 -5.55 -29.82 -2.28
N GLU A 68 -5.24 -30.46 -3.41
CA GLU A 68 -3.95 -30.36 -4.09
C GLU A 68 -3.73 -29.01 -4.78
N GLN A 69 -4.78 -28.37 -5.30
CA GLN A 69 -4.66 -27.07 -5.96
C GLN A 69 -4.65 -25.89 -4.99
N ARG A 70 -5.13 -26.08 -3.75
CA ARG A 70 -5.26 -24.99 -2.78
C ARG A 70 -3.89 -24.56 -2.24
N SER A 71 -3.50 -23.35 -2.59
CA SER A 71 -2.23 -22.73 -2.18
C SER A 71 -2.37 -21.73 -1.02
N SER A 72 -3.58 -21.24 -0.72
CA SER A 72 -3.81 -20.23 0.33
C SER A 72 -5.05 -20.53 1.18
N ILE A 73 -4.93 -20.34 2.50
CA ILE A 73 -6.00 -20.55 3.47
C ILE A 73 -6.01 -19.42 4.50
N ARG A 74 -7.23 -18.91 4.76
CA ARG A 74 -7.52 -18.08 5.92
C ARG A 74 -8.30 -18.86 6.96
N VAL A 75 -7.77 -18.92 8.17
CA VAL A 75 -8.41 -19.51 9.35
C VAL A 75 -8.94 -18.36 10.21
N GLY A 76 -10.26 -18.30 10.37
CA GLY A 76 -10.92 -17.28 11.19
C GLY A 76 -10.93 -17.61 12.68
N SER A 77 -11.44 -16.68 13.47
CA SER A 77 -11.46 -16.71 14.94
C SER A 77 -12.29 -17.82 15.57
N ASP A 78 -13.11 -18.55 14.79
CA ASP A 78 -14.01 -19.58 15.31
C ASP A 78 -13.38 -20.97 15.39
N LEU A 79 -12.23 -21.18 14.73
CA LEU A 79 -11.45 -22.40 14.90
C LEU A 79 -10.36 -22.17 15.93
N CYS A 80 -10.28 -23.02 16.95
CA CYS A 80 -9.11 -23.11 17.82
C CYS A 80 -8.01 -23.85 17.07
N PRO A 81 -6.95 -23.20 16.56
CA PRO A 81 -5.85 -23.93 16.00
C PRO A 81 -4.97 -24.29 17.19
N ALA A 82 -5.36 -25.37 17.86
CA ALA A 82 -4.36 -26.23 18.45
C ALA A 82 -3.34 -26.59 17.35
N ILE A 83 -2.12 -26.90 17.74
CA ILE A 83 -1.06 -27.46 16.89
C ILE A 83 -1.62 -28.56 15.97
N ASP A 84 -2.58 -29.34 16.47
CA ASP A 84 -3.28 -30.41 15.76
C ASP A 84 -4.13 -29.94 14.59
N ALA A 85 -4.77 -28.77 14.68
CA ALA A 85 -5.57 -28.22 13.58
C ALA A 85 -4.69 -27.73 12.43
N LEU A 86 -3.50 -27.20 12.72
CA LEU A 86 -2.53 -26.81 11.70
C LEU A 86 -1.90 -28.03 11.03
N SER A 87 -1.59 -29.06 11.81
CA SER A 87 -1.17 -30.35 11.27
C SER A 87 -2.25 -30.95 10.37
N ALA A 88 -3.53 -30.88 10.77
CA ALA A 88 -4.65 -31.34 9.96
C ALA A 88 -4.84 -30.52 8.67
N LEU A 89 -4.66 -29.20 8.73
CA LEU A 89 -4.70 -28.34 7.54
C LEU A 89 -3.58 -28.68 6.56
N CYS A 90 -2.35 -28.83 7.03
CA CYS A 90 -1.24 -29.20 6.15
C CYS A 90 -1.36 -30.64 5.61
N SER A 91 -1.98 -31.54 6.38
CA SER A 91 -2.29 -32.90 5.91
C SER A 91 -3.38 -32.90 4.83
N ARG A 92 -4.38 -32.02 4.97
CA ARG A 92 -5.43 -31.86 3.97
C ARG A 92 -4.90 -31.18 2.72
N PHE A 93 -4.11 -30.13 2.88
CA PHE A 93 -3.66 -29.24 1.81
C PHE A 93 -2.14 -29.34 1.63
N PRO A 94 -1.63 -30.32 0.87
CA PRO A 94 -0.19 -30.61 0.77
C PRO A 94 0.61 -29.51 0.08
N ASN A 95 -0.03 -28.70 -0.78
CA ASN A 95 0.61 -27.63 -1.56
C ASN A 95 0.31 -26.23 -0.99
N LEU A 96 0.00 -26.15 0.31
CA LEU A 96 -0.30 -24.89 0.97
C LEU A 96 0.95 -24.01 1.10
N LEU A 97 0.95 -22.87 0.43
CA LEU A 97 2.05 -21.90 0.39
C LEU A 97 1.81 -20.74 1.36
N GLU A 98 0.56 -20.32 1.52
CA GLU A 98 0.15 -19.17 2.33
C GLU A 98 -0.89 -19.57 3.39
N VAL A 99 -0.66 -19.14 4.63
CA VAL A 99 -1.62 -19.30 5.72
C VAL A 99 -1.80 -18.00 6.48
N GLU A 100 -3.05 -17.54 6.55
CA GLU A 100 -3.48 -16.43 7.39
C GLU A 100 -4.30 -16.97 8.56
N MET A 101 -3.95 -16.60 9.80
CA MET A 101 -4.72 -16.97 10.98
C MET A 101 -5.15 -15.72 11.76
N ASP A 102 -6.45 -15.48 11.84
CA ASP A 102 -7.02 -14.34 12.56
C ASP A 102 -7.55 -14.79 13.93
N TYR A 103 -6.89 -14.31 15.00
CA TYR A 103 -7.25 -14.61 16.39
C TYR A 103 -7.92 -13.44 17.11
N SER A 104 -8.29 -12.38 16.40
CA SER A 104 -8.87 -11.20 17.02
C SER A 104 -10.17 -11.56 17.77
N GLY A 105 -10.23 -11.29 19.07
CA GLY A 105 -11.43 -11.51 19.92
C GLY A 105 -11.32 -12.58 21.01
N TRP A 106 -10.19 -13.29 21.13
CA TRP A 106 -10.03 -14.36 22.11
C TRP A 106 -9.68 -13.85 23.52
N LYS A 107 -10.35 -14.39 24.56
CA LYS A 107 -10.00 -14.22 25.98
C LYS A 107 -9.88 -15.61 26.63
N PHE A 108 -8.68 -16.24 26.69
CA PHE A 108 -8.51 -17.50 27.43
C PHE A 108 -7.11 -17.72 28.04
N HIS A 109 -7.09 -18.45 29.17
CA HIS A 109 -5.95 -18.82 30.03
C HIS A 109 -5.18 -20.06 29.51
N TRP A 110 -3.84 -20.04 29.51
CA TRP A 110 -3.03 -20.81 28.54
C TRP A 110 -2.03 -21.86 29.10
N ASN A 111 -2.16 -22.33 30.33
CA ASN A 111 -1.13 -23.14 31.00
C ASN A 111 -1.02 -24.63 30.56
N LEU A 112 -1.65 -25.07 29.45
CA LEU A 112 -1.75 -26.50 29.10
C LEU A 112 -1.06 -26.92 27.79
N LEU A 113 -0.49 -26.00 27.01
CA LEU A 113 0.02 -26.31 25.65
C LEU A 113 1.56 -26.38 25.52
N GLU A 114 2.31 -26.23 26.60
CA GLU A 114 3.78 -26.13 26.56
C GLU A 114 4.51 -27.42 26.12
N LYS A 115 3.85 -28.58 26.05
CA LYS A 115 4.52 -29.88 25.83
C LYS A 115 4.54 -30.41 24.39
N HIS A 116 3.81 -29.83 23.43
CA HIS A 116 3.66 -30.40 22.08
C HIS A 116 4.27 -29.57 20.93
N ILE A 117 5.02 -28.50 21.25
CA ILE A 117 5.40 -27.46 20.30
C ILE A 117 6.57 -27.84 19.35
N PHE A 118 7.40 -28.83 19.68
CA PHE A 118 8.66 -29.07 18.98
C PHE A 118 8.60 -29.99 17.74
N SER A 119 7.42 -30.37 17.25
CA SER A 119 7.28 -31.39 16.17
C SER A 119 6.59 -30.91 14.88
N LEU A 120 6.41 -29.61 14.70
CA LEU A 120 5.80 -29.11 13.47
C LEU A 120 6.81 -29.04 12.33
N HIS A 121 6.68 -29.96 11.38
CA HIS A 121 7.35 -29.92 10.07
C HIS A 121 6.38 -29.32 9.05
N PHE A 122 6.64 -28.09 8.63
CA PHE A 122 5.94 -27.44 7.51
C PHE A 122 6.88 -27.41 6.28
N PRO A 123 6.88 -28.45 5.43
CA PRO A 123 7.90 -28.57 4.39
C PRO A 123 7.70 -27.63 3.20
N VAL A 124 6.54 -27.00 3.00
CA VAL A 124 6.27 -26.19 1.78
C VAL A 124 5.81 -24.76 2.06
N LEU A 125 5.48 -24.42 3.31
CA LEU A 125 4.94 -23.11 3.68
C LEU A 125 5.95 -21.98 3.42
N ARG A 126 5.52 -20.94 2.68
CA ARG A 126 6.34 -19.78 2.28
C ARG A 126 5.88 -18.49 2.93
N ASP A 127 4.58 -18.28 3.07
CA ASP A 127 3.98 -17.04 3.55
C ASP A 127 3.11 -17.31 4.78
N LEU A 128 3.35 -16.59 5.87
CA LEU A 128 2.63 -16.80 7.12
C LEU A 128 2.23 -15.47 7.76
N THR A 129 0.92 -15.30 8.01
CA THR A 129 0.38 -14.14 8.74
C THR A 129 -0.21 -14.59 10.08
N LEU A 130 0.34 -14.07 11.18
CA LEU A 130 0.00 -14.46 12.55
C LEU A 130 -0.44 -13.27 13.41
N TYR A 131 -1.34 -13.57 14.35
CA TYR A 131 -1.80 -12.68 15.41
C TYR A 131 -1.47 -13.33 16.77
N ILE A 132 -0.19 -13.46 17.12
CA ILE A 132 0.29 -14.41 18.15
C ILE A 132 1.34 -13.80 19.09
N ASP A 133 1.31 -14.13 20.39
CA ASP A 133 2.28 -13.74 21.44
C ASP A 133 3.63 -14.50 21.44
N ASP A 134 4.66 -13.89 22.03
CA ASP A 134 6.10 -14.26 22.10
C ASP A 134 6.42 -15.76 22.19
N ILE A 135 5.78 -16.48 23.13
CA ILE A 135 6.08 -17.88 23.47
C ILE A 135 5.88 -18.83 22.27
N ARG A 136 5.07 -18.43 21.30
CA ARG A 136 4.69 -19.24 20.14
C ARG A 136 5.53 -18.94 18.89
N MET A 137 6.41 -17.92 18.91
CA MET A 137 7.34 -17.66 17.80
C MET A 137 8.47 -18.70 17.71
N GLY A 138 8.85 -19.33 18.84
CA GLY A 138 9.88 -20.38 18.85
C GLY A 138 9.55 -21.58 17.96
N CYS A 139 8.27 -21.92 17.79
CA CYS A 139 7.83 -23.00 16.90
C CYS A 139 8.07 -22.68 15.43
N LEU A 140 8.19 -21.40 15.05
CA LEU A 140 8.44 -21.00 13.67
C LEU A 140 9.88 -21.27 13.23
N ALA A 141 10.80 -21.44 14.18
CA ALA A 141 12.20 -21.73 13.87
C ALA A 141 12.39 -23.04 13.07
N SER A 142 11.42 -23.97 13.11
CA SER A 142 11.45 -25.19 12.31
C SER A 142 10.99 -24.98 10.85
N CYS A 143 10.41 -23.83 10.52
CA CYS A 143 9.90 -23.50 9.18
C CYS A 143 11.02 -23.04 8.22
N LYS A 144 11.83 -23.99 7.75
CA LYS A 144 13.02 -23.69 6.91
C LYS A 144 12.71 -23.05 5.55
N ASN A 145 11.49 -23.21 5.04
CA ASN A 145 11.07 -22.68 3.73
C ASN A 145 10.26 -21.38 3.81
N LEU A 146 10.10 -20.83 5.01
CA LEU A 146 9.40 -19.57 5.20
C LEU A 146 10.18 -18.42 4.55
N MET A 147 9.53 -17.70 3.65
CA MET A 147 10.06 -16.55 2.91
C MET A 147 9.48 -15.23 3.42
N SER A 148 8.21 -15.22 3.84
CA SER A 148 7.52 -14.03 4.34
C SER A 148 6.83 -14.31 5.67
N LEU A 149 7.04 -13.43 6.64
CA LEU A 149 6.38 -13.48 7.94
C LEU A 149 5.72 -12.13 8.25
N ARG A 150 4.42 -12.15 8.55
CA ARG A 150 3.65 -10.99 8.99
C ARG A 150 3.11 -11.20 10.40
N LEU A 151 3.52 -10.33 11.32
CA LEU A 151 3.10 -10.32 12.71
C LEU A 151 2.15 -9.12 12.92
N ASN A 152 0.89 -9.38 13.23
CA ASN A 152 -0.16 -8.37 13.40
C ASN A 152 -0.68 -8.33 14.83
N SER A 153 -0.65 -7.15 15.46
CA SER A 153 -1.26 -6.85 16.76
C SER A 153 -0.79 -7.75 17.92
N VAL A 154 0.49 -8.13 17.92
CA VAL A 154 1.07 -8.98 18.96
C VAL A 154 1.24 -8.21 20.27
N SER A 155 0.78 -8.78 21.39
CA SER A 155 0.77 -8.09 22.68
C SER A 155 2.17 -7.98 23.29
N ALA A 156 2.98 -9.03 23.18
CA ALA A 156 4.40 -9.06 23.54
C ALA A 156 5.20 -9.92 22.58
N ILE A 157 6.34 -9.41 22.11
CA ILE A 157 7.38 -10.13 21.36
C ILE A 157 8.69 -9.93 22.15
N GLY A 158 9.37 -11.01 22.47
CA GLY A 158 10.67 -11.01 23.12
C GLY A 158 11.77 -11.20 22.09
N LEU A 159 12.98 -10.78 22.46
CA LEU A 159 14.17 -11.00 21.62
C LEU A 159 14.41 -12.49 21.33
N CYS A 160 14.04 -13.39 22.24
CA CYS A 160 14.21 -14.82 22.05
C CYS A 160 13.34 -15.35 20.91
N GLY A 161 12.10 -14.88 20.77
CA GLY A 161 11.21 -15.23 19.67
C GLY A 161 11.74 -14.72 18.33
N LEU A 162 12.13 -13.44 18.26
CA LEU A 162 12.70 -12.84 17.05
C LEU A 162 14.01 -13.51 16.62
N LEU A 163 14.88 -13.82 17.57
CA LEU A 163 16.13 -14.53 17.31
C LEU A 163 15.88 -15.96 16.80
N SER A 164 14.89 -16.66 17.38
CA SER A 164 14.53 -18.01 16.95
C SER A 164 14.06 -18.02 15.49
N VAL A 165 13.26 -17.02 15.10
CA VAL A 165 12.84 -16.86 13.70
C VAL A 165 14.02 -16.50 12.81
N ALA A 166 14.87 -15.55 13.21
CA ALA A 166 16.03 -15.15 12.41
C ALA A 166 17.01 -16.31 12.17
N VAL A 167 17.28 -17.13 13.20
CA VAL A 167 18.21 -18.27 13.10
C VAL A 167 17.57 -19.48 12.41
N GLY A 168 16.29 -19.73 12.67
CA GLY A 168 15.57 -20.91 12.17
C GLY A 168 15.09 -20.76 10.71
N CYS A 169 14.54 -19.59 10.36
CA CYS A 169 13.97 -19.29 9.05
C CYS A 169 15.03 -18.68 8.12
N LYS A 170 16.02 -19.48 7.71
CA LYS A 170 17.17 -19.01 6.91
C LYS A 170 16.81 -18.43 5.53
N ASN A 171 15.63 -18.78 5.01
CA ASN A 171 15.12 -18.31 3.72
C ASN A 171 14.18 -17.09 3.86
N LEU A 172 14.03 -16.54 5.06
CA LEU A 172 13.16 -15.40 5.30
C LEU A 172 13.74 -14.16 4.61
N THR A 173 12.99 -13.64 3.63
CA THR A 173 13.34 -12.45 2.86
C THR A 173 12.44 -11.26 3.21
N SER A 174 11.22 -11.48 3.70
CA SER A 174 10.27 -10.42 4.06
C SER A 174 9.76 -10.58 5.49
N LEU A 175 9.83 -9.49 6.26
CA LEU A 175 9.32 -9.44 7.63
C LEU A 175 8.46 -8.19 7.84
N HIS A 176 7.20 -8.40 8.23
CA HIS A 176 6.26 -7.34 8.56
C HIS A 176 5.89 -7.41 10.04
N ILE A 177 6.16 -6.35 10.80
CA ILE A 177 5.82 -6.20 12.22
C ILE A 177 4.82 -5.05 12.34
N ILE A 178 3.57 -5.35 12.65
CA ILE A 178 2.45 -4.39 12.60
C ILE A 178 1.70 -4.40 13.94
N LYS A 179 1.49 -3.21 14.53
CA LYS A 179 0.76 -2.98 15.79
C LYS A 179 1.27 -3.81 16.98
N CYS A 180 2.56 -4.14 17.01
CA CYS A 180 3.15 -4.92 18.10
C CYS A 180 3.47 -4.00 19.29
N ASN A 181 2.86 -4.24 20.45
CA ASN A 181 2.81 -3.25 21.54
C ASN A 181 3.99 -3.35 22.53
N HIS A 182 4.64 -4.50 22.63
CA HIS A 182 5.79 -4.67 23.50
C HIS A 182 6.86 -5.52 22.81
N ILE A 183 7.93 -4.89 22.33
CA ILE A 183 9.18 -5.60 22.06
C ILE A 183 10.06 -5.47 23.32
N VAL A 184 10.28 -6.58 24.02
CA VAL A 184 11.15 -6.64 25.20
C VAL A 184 12.61 -6.56 24.72
N GLY A 185 13.45 -5.66 25.25
CA GLY A 185 14.85 -5.50 24.78
C GLY A 185 15.00 -4.71 23.47
N SER A 186 14.19 -3.66 23.30
CA SER A 186 14.03 -2.88 22.06
C SER A 186 15.29 -2.16 21.56
N ASP A 187 16.42 -2.20 22.27
CA ASP A 187 17.65 -1.56 21.83
C ASP A 187 18.41 -2.38 20.78
N LYS A 188 18.25 -3.71 20.73
CA LYS A 188 19.06 -4.61 19.90
C LYS A 188 18.29 -5.48 18.91
N TRP A 189 16.97 -5.31 18.81
CA TRP A 189 16.13 -6.20 17.99
C TRP A 189 16.56 -6.27 16.51
N LEU A 190 17.06 -5.17 15.93
CA LEU A 190 17.60 -5.14 14.57
C LEU A 190 18.93 -5.89 14.42
N GLU A 191 19.78 -5.93 15.43
CA GLU A 191 21.02 -6.71 15.41
C GLU A 191 20.68 -8.21 15.31
N TYR A 192 19.69 -8.66 16.10
CA TYR A 192 19.28 -10.06 16.10
C TYR A 192 18.60 -10.49 14.81
N ILE A 193 17.66 -9.70 14.30
CA ILE A 193 16.95 -10.04 13.06
C ILE A 193 17.88 -9.91 11.85
N GLY A 194 18.75 -8.89 11.84
CA GLY A 194 19.75 -8.69 10.80
C GLY A 194 20.86 -9.74 10.80
N SER A 195 21.08 -10.46 11.91
CA SER A 195 22.17 -11.44 12.03
C SER A 195 22.14 -12.53 10.96
N ALA A 196 20.95 -12.87 10.43
CA ALA A 196 20.78 -13.88 9.41
C ALA A 196 21.23 -13.41 8.00
N GLY A 197 21.28 -12.11 7.74
CA GLY A 197 21.74 -11.59 6.44
C GLY A 197 20.81 -11.90 5.26
N SER A 198 19.59 -12.37 5.49
CA SER A 198 18.68 -12.89 4.46
C SER A 198 17.58 -11.92 4.03
N LEU A 199 17.26 -10.91 4.86
CA LEU A 199 16.12 -10.02 4.64
C LEU A 199 16.35 -9.03 3.49
N GLU A 200 15.35 -8.95 2.62
CA GLU A 200 15.24 -8.00 1.52
C GLU A 200 14.14 -6.95 1.78
N GLU A 201 13.13 -7.27 2.58
CA GLU A 201 12.03 -6.37 2.94
C GLU A 201 11.79 -6.37 4.46
N LEU A 202 11.72 -5.17 5.04
CA LEU A 202 11.32 -4.96 6.43
C LEU A 202 10.25 -3.88 6.51
N VAL A 203 9.11 -4.22 7.10
CA VAL A 203 7.98 -3.30 7.29
C VAL A 203 7.61 -3.25 8.77
N VAL A 204 7.70 -2.07 9.36
CA VAL A 204 7.36 -1.82 10.76
C VAL A 204 6.26 -0.77 10.83
N LYS A 205 5.10 -1.13 11.38
CA LYS A 205 3.95 -0.22 11.46
C LYS A 205 3.36 -0.18 12.86
N ASN A 206 3.22 0.99 13.46
CA ASN A 206 2.50 1.21 14.73
C ASN A 206 2.99 0.36 15.91
N CYS A 207 4.28 0.05 15.96
CA CYS A 207 4.87 -0.77 17.01
C CYS A 207 5.35 0.10 18.17
N LYS A 208 4.70 -0.01 19.34
CA LYS A 208 5.07 0.78 20.51
C LYS A 208 6.46 0.34 21.00
N ARG A 209 7.31 1.29 21.40
CA ARG A 209 8.72 1.12 21.87
C ARG A 209 9.77 0.83 20.80
N ILE A 210 9.41 0.63 19.53
CA ILE A 210 10.40 0.73 18.46
C ILE A 210 10.61 2.20 18.19
N SER A 211 11.86 2.64 18.33
CA SER A 211 12.21 4.04 18.12
C SER A 211 12.55 4.27 16.66
N GLN A 212 12.22 5.45 16.15
CA GLN A 212 12.73 5.92 14.85
C GLN A 212 14.28 5.96 14.79
N TYR A 213 14.97 6.01 15.94
CA TYR A 213 16.44 5.96 15.96
C TYR A 213 17.00 4.55 15.72
N ASP A 214 16.15 3.52 15.78
CA ASP A 214 16.56 2.16 15.42
C ASP A 214 16.97 2.08 13.94
N LEU A 215 16.50 2.99 13.10
CA LEU A 215 16.93 3.15 11.69
C LEU A 215 18.44 3.31 11.53
N LEU A 216 19.13 3.85 12.54
CA LEU A 216 20.58 4.07 12.50
C LEU A 216 21.37 2.80 12.83
N LYS A 217 20.70 1.72 13.26
CA LYS A 217 21.32 0.47 13.71
C LYS A 217 21.39 -0.60 12.63
N PHE A 218 21.16 -0.25 11.35
CA PHE A 218 21.33 -1.18 10.24
C PHE A 218 22.83 -1.48 9.98
N GLY A 219 23.34 -2.48 10.70
CA GLY A 219 24.71 -2.99 10.52
C GLY A 219 24.87 -3.94 9.31
N PRO A 220 26.03 -4.62 9.19
CA PRO A 220 26.40 -5.44 8.03
C PRO A 220 25.43 -6.57 7.64
N GLY A 221 24.57 -7.00 8.56
CA GLY A 221 23.53 -8.00 8.30
C GLY A 221 22.41 -7.54 7.37
N TRP A 222 22.34 -6.25 7.02
CA TRP A 222 21.25 -5.68 6.23
C TRP A 222 21.64 -5.34 4.77
N MET A 223 22.79 -5.82 4.30
CA MET A 223 23.32 -5.56 2.95
C MET A 223 22.45 -6.05 1.77
N LYS A 224 21.40 -6.83 2.04
CA LYS A 224 20.42 -7.28 1.03
C LYS A 224 19.10 -6.53 1.11
N LEU A 225 18.93 -5.65 2.10
CA LEU A 225 17.69 -4.91 2.31
C LEU A 225 17.44 -4.00 1.11
N LYS A 226 16.34 -4.23 0.40
CA LYS A 226 15.89 -3.46 -0.76
C LYS A 226 14.73 -2.54 -0.41
N LYS A 227 13.88 -2.95 0.53
CA LYS A 227 12.69 -2.20 0.92
C LYS A 227 12.59 -2.05 2.43
N PHE A 228 12.38 -0.82 2.86
CA PHE A 228 12.19 -0.49 4.26
C PHE A 228 11.01 0.47 4.45
N GLU A 229 10.03 0.07 5.26
CA GLU A 229 8.86 0.89 5.58
C GLU A 229 8.72 1.04 7.10
N PHE A 230 8.72 2.28 7.59
CA PHE A 230 8.49 2.61 8.99
C PHE A 230 7.34 3.61 9.11
N LYS A 231 6.22 3.20 9.70
CA LYS A 231 5.05 4.08 9.87
C LYS A 231 4.53 4.03 11.30
N PHE A 232 4.16 5.18 11.84
CA PHE A 232 3.44 5.25 13.11
C PHE A 232 2.03 5.81 12.91
N LYS A 233 1.15 5.62 13.89
CA LYS A 233 -0.18 6.23 13.89
C LYS A 233 -0.05 7.47 14.74
N ARG A 234 -0.41 8.64 14.19
CA ARG A 234 -0.37 9.94 14.86
C ARG A 234 -0.75 9.80 16.34
N SER A 235 0.26 9.93 17.18
CA SER A 235 0.14 10.05 18.62
C SER A 235 1.00 11.24 18.96
N PHE A 236 0.39 12.38 19.28
CA PHE A 236 1.07 13.52 19.90
C PHE A 236 1.48 13.15 21.32
N ASN A 237 2.34 12.14 21.46
CA ASN A 237 3.14 11.97 22.65
C ASN A 237 4.55 12.28 22.21
N THR A 238 4.92 13.54 22.41
CA THR A 238 6.29 13.96 22.67
C THR A 238 6.83 13.10 23.81
N TYR A 239 7.20 11.85 23.50
CA TYR A 239 8.26 11.21 24.25
C TYR A 239 9.47 12.07 23.95
N GLU A 240 9.77 13.01 24.85
CA GLU A 240 11.13 13.50 24.98
C GLU A 240 12.03 12.26 24.91
N PRO A 241 12.83 12.11 23.84
CA PRO A 241 13.86 11.11 23.88
C PRO A 241 14.84 11.66 24.91
N ARG A 242 14.85 11.09 26.11
CA ARG A 242 16.10 10.95 26.86
C ARG A 242 17.03 10.15 25.98
N ASP A 243 17.67 10.90 25.12
CA ASP A 243 18.72 10.52 24.22
C ASP A 243 19.99 10.36 25.09
N PRO A 244 20.57 9.16 25.20
CA PRO A 244 21.88 9.01 25.80
C PRO A 244 22.98 9.77 25.04
N CYS A 245 22.67 10.34 23.87
CA CYS A 245 23.61 10.94 22.94
C CYS A 245 23.67 12.49 22.98
N TYR A 246 23.21 13.13 24.07
CA TYR A 246 23.51 14.55 24.34
C TYR A 246 24.97 14.73 24.81
N VAL A 247 25.91 14.35 23.96
CA VAL A 247 27.34 14.60 24.16
C VAL A 247 27.85 15.30 22.91
N ASP A 248 28.00 16.62 23.01
CA ASP A 248 28.69 17.41 21.99
C ASP A 248 30.07 16.78 21.69
N ASN A 249 30.39 16.60 20.40
CA ASN A 249 31.55 15.90 19.83
C ASN A 249 31.48 14.38 19.65
N TYR A 250 30.30 13.73 19.73
CA TYR A 250 30.20 12.32 19.34
C TYR A 250 30.29 12.16 17.81
N GLN A 251 31.44 11.71 17.29
CA GLN A 251 31.55 11.21 15.92
C GLN A 251 30.69 9.93 15.83
N TYR A 252 29.46 10.05 15.34
CA TYR A 252 28.62 8.90 15.07
C TYR A 252 29.21 8.06 13.94
N GLY A 253 30.04 7.08 14.30
CA GLY A 253 30.50 6.00 13.44
C GLY A 253 29.45 4.88 13.37
N TYR A 254 28.23 5.20 12.93
CA TYR A 254 27.32 4.13 12.51
C TYR A 254 27.78 3.66 11.13
N ASP A 255 28.38 2.48 11.06
CA ASP A 255 28.65 1.78 9.80
C ASP A 255 27.30 1.29 9.23
N PHE A 256 26.57 2.23 8.64
CA PHE A 256 25.31 1.96 7.97
C PHE A 256 25.57 1.20 6.68
N CYS A 257 25.04 -0.02 6.61
CA CYS A 257 25.37 -1.01 5.58
C CYS A 257 24.12 -1.47 4.80
N CYS A 258 23.44 -0.54 4.12
CA CYS A 258 22.29 -0.82 3.25
C CYS A 258 22.42 -0.16 1.86
N GLU A 259 23.55 -0.38 1.17
CA GLU A 259 23.76 0.17 -0.17
C GLU A 259 22.74 -0.34 -1.21
N SER A 260 22.12 -1.49 -0.94
CA SER A 260 21.10 -2.14 -1.78
C SER A 260 19.71 -1.54 -1.67
N LEU A 261 19.49 -0.56 -0.77
CA LEU A 261 18.17 -0.04 -0.46
C LEU A 261 17.61 0.76 -1.64
N ARG A 262 16.44 0.33 -2.13
CA ARG A 262 15.75 0.90 -3.31
C ARG A 262 14.48 1.64 -2.95
N ASP A 263 13.78 1.20 -1.91
CA ASP A 263 12.48 1.74 -1.52
C ASP A 263 12.48 2.06 -0.02
N VAL A 264 12.35 3.34 0.30
CA VAL A 264 12.29 3.83 1.68
C VAL A 264 10.99 4.59 1.87
N THR A 265 10.20 4.13 2.84
CA THR A 265 8.99 4.83 3.26
C THR A 265 9.06 5.12 4.75
N LEU A 266 9.04 6.40 5.13
CA LEU A 266 9.05 6.85 6.52
C LEU A 266 7.80 7.71 6.76
N ALA A 267 7.01 7.37 7.78
CA ALA A 267 5.82 8.13 8.12
C ALA A 267 5.70 8.45 9.62
N THR A 268 5.31 9.69 9.96
CA THR A 268 5.13 10.21 11.34
C THR A 268 6.37 9.98 12.21
N ILE A 269 7.52 10.45 11.74
CA ILE A 269 8.79 10.44 12.46
C ILE A 269 9.25 11.88 12.75
N VAL A 270 10.00 12.08 13.82
CA VAL A 270 10.58 13.36 14.24
C VAL A 270 12.09 13.29 14.12
N THR A 271 12.67 13.87 13.08
CA THR A 271 14.12 13.98 12.94
C THR A 271 14.66 15.12 13.80
N LYS A 272 15.78 14.89 14.49
CA LYS A 272 16.58 16.00 15.05
C LYS A 272 17.52 16.53 13.97
N PRO A 273 17.72 17.85 13.86
CA PRO A 273 18.80 18.41 13.05
C PRO A 273 20.11 17.76 13.54
N GLU A 274 20.94 17.27 12.61
CA GLU A 274 22.22 16.55 12.81
C GLU A 274 22.19 15.01 12.75
N ILE A 275 21.08 14.33 13.10
CA ILE A 275 21.06 12.85 13.19
C ILE A 275 20.11 12.20 12.15
N GLY A 276 19.11 12.93 11.67
CA GLY A 276 17.85 12.35 11.17
C GLY A 276 17.87 11.49 9.90
N LEU A 277 18.31 12.03 8.75
CA LEU A 277 18.14 11.36 7.45
C LEU A 277 19.36 11.40 6.52
N ARG A 278 20.20 12.44 6.58
CA ARG A 278 21.40 12.53 5.73
C ARG A 278 22.35 11.36 5.96
N CYS A 279 22.58 10.99 7.22
CA CYS A 279 23.44 9.85 7.57
C CYS A 279 22.93 8.55 6.91
N LEU A 280 21.61 8.34 6.92
CA LEU A 280 20.97 7.16 6.35
C LEU A 280 21.00 7.16 4.81
N LEU A 281 20.61 8.29 4.19
CA LEU A 281 20.37 8.35 2.75
C LEU A 281 21.65 8.63 1.93
N THR A 282 22.70 9.21 2.51
CA THR A 282 24.01 9.36 1.82
C THR A 282 24.62 8.03 1.39
N LYS A 283 24.28 6.93 2.07
CA LYS A 283 24.78 5.59 1.78
C LYS A 283 23.89 4.79 0.82
N CYS A 284 22.66 5.23 0.58
CA CYS A 284 21.65 4.51 -0.20
C CYS A 284 21.75 4.83 -1.70
N LYS A 285 22.84 4.45 -2.36
CA LYS A 285 23.09 4.80 -3.78
C LYS A 285 22.12 4.13 -4.78
N ALA A 286 21.49 3.02 -4.38
CA ALA A 286 20.51 2.30 -5.20
C ALA A 286 19.08 2.81 -5.03
N LEU A 287 18.85 3.92 -4.32
CA LEU A 287 17.52 4.41 -4.01
C LEU A 287 16.75 4.80 -5.28
N GLU A 288 15.57 4.20 -5.46
CA GLU A 288 14.66 4.41 -6.59
C GLU A 288 13.37 5.09 -6.14
N ARG A 289 12.89 4.81 -4.92
CA ARG A 289 11.65 5.37 -4.35
C ARG A 289 11.87 5.88 -2.93
N LEU A 290 11.43 7.11 -2.69
CA LEU A 290 11.49 7.75 -1.38
C LEU A 290 10.14 8.36 -1.01
N CYS A 291 9.54 7.89 0.08
CA CYS A 291 8.28 8.39 0.60
C CYS A 291 8.49 8.91 2.03
N LEU A 292 8.31 10.22 2.23
CA LEU A 292 8.45 10.90 3.52
C LEU A 292 7.11 11.54 3.89
N HIS A 293 6.34 10.89 4.76
CA HIS A 293 5.00 11.32 5.13
C HIS A 293 4.93 11.85 6.57
N TYR A 294 4.62 13.13 6.79
CA TYR A 294 4.55 13.71 8.15
C TYR A 294 5.87 13.55 8.93
N VAL A 295 6.99 13.78 8.26
CA VAL A 295 8.30 13.75 8.92
C VAL A 295 8.64 15.16 9.41
N ILE A 296 8.70 15.33 10.72
CA ILE A 296 9.02 16.61 11.37
C ILE A 296 10.54 16.76 11.45
N GLY A 297 11.07 17.94 11.08
CA GLY A 297 12.50 18.24 11.18
C GLY A 297 13.32 17.89 9.93
N ILE A 298 12.67 17.69 8.78
CA ILE A 298 13.32 17.71 7.47
C ILE A 298 13.65 19.16 7.10
N SER A 299 14.73 19.35 6.35
CA SER A 299 15.19 20.60 5.76
C SER A 299 15.58 20.42 4.28
N ASP A 300 15.70 21.51 3.53
CA ASP A 300 16.15 21.47 2.13
C ASP A 300 17.48 20.75 1.95
N HIS A 301 18.40 20.96 2.89
CA HIS A 301 19.69 20.28 2.90
C HIS A 301 19.59 18.75 2.91
N ASP A 302 18.53 18.17 3.49
CA ASP A 302 18.31 16.73 3.45
C ASP A 302 17.99 16.26 2.02
N ILE A 303 17.08 16.96 1.33
CA ILE A 303 16.70 16.68 -0.05
C ILE A 303 17.86 16.94 -1.02
N ILE A 304 18.61 18.03 -0.81
CA ILE A 304 19.83 18.34 -1.57
C ILE A 304 20.85 17.21 -1.42
N THR A 305 21.05 16.70 -0.21
CA THR A 305 22.00 15.60 0.03
C THR A 305 21.53 14.33 -0.67
N ILE A 306 20.22 14.04 -0.67
CA ILE A 306 19.64 12.89 -1.36
C ILE A 306 19.85 13.03 -2.86
N SER A 307 19.54 14.18 -3.45
CA SER A 307 19.67 14.40 -4.89
C SER A 307 21.12 14.26 -5.37
N GLN A 308 22.09 14.62 -4.53
CA GLN A 308 23.51 14.45 -4.83
C GLN A 308 23.99 12.99 -4.80
N ASN A 309 23.39 12.13 -3.98
CA ASN A 309 23.87 10.76 -3.74
C ASN A 309 23.01 9.66 -4.39
N CYS A 310 21.74 9.95 -4.70
CA CYS A 310 20.75 9.00 -5.20
C CYS A 310 20.36 9.31 -6.65
N SER A 311 21.27 9.08 -7.61
CA SER A 311 21.02 9.38 -9.03
C SER A 311 19.97 8.51 -9.70
N ASN A 312 19.60 7.38 -9.08
CA ASN A 312 18.61 6.42 -9.61
C ASN A 312 17.18 6.72 -9.14
N LEU A 313 16.95 7.86 -8.48
CA LEU A 313 15.65 8.20 -7.94
C LEU A 313 14.60 8.35 -9.07
N ARG A 314 13.55 7.54 -8.99
CA ARG A 314 12.43 7.48 -9.93
C ARG A 314 11.14 8.03 -9.35
N SER A 315 10.96 7.92 -8.04
CA SER A 315 9.77 8.41 -7.36
C SER A 315 10.11 9.10 -6.05
N ILE A 316 9.48 10.26 -5.83
CA ILE A 316 9.53 10.96 -4.55
C ILE A 316 8.12 11.35 -4.12
N SER A 317 7.78 11.07 -2.86
CA SER A 317 6.51 11.43 -2.23
C SER A 317 6.80 12.17 -0.93
N LEU A 318 6.33 13.41 -0.83
CA LEU A 318 6.57 14.30 0.30
C LEU A 318 5.22 14.75 0.88
N SER A 319 4.90 14.33 2.11
CA SER A 319 3.78 14.91 2.86
C SER A 319 4.29 15.85 3.93
N GLN A 320 3.97 17.11 3.77
CA GLN A 320 4.41 18.18 4.66
C GLN A 320 3.25 18.65 5.53
N GLU A 321 3.52 18.75 6.82
CA GLU A 321 2.66 19.43 7.79
C GLU A 321 3.32 20.76 8.13
N MET A 322 2.50 21.78 8.34
CA MET A 322 3.01 23.12 8.64
C MET A 322 3.65 23.16 10.02
N LEU A 323 4.83 23.77 10.09
CA LEU A 323 5.53 24.01 11.34
C LEU A 323 5.34 25.47 11.74
N LEU A 324 5.13 25.71 13.03
CA LEU A 324 5.06 27.07 13.57
C LEU A 324 6.48 27.66 13.61
N CYS A 325 6.66 28.80 12.94
CA CYS A 325 7.89 29.56 12.88
C CYS A 325 7.66 30.98 13.42
N GLU A 326 8.66 31.55 14.09
CA GLU A 326 8.64 32.96 14.46
C GLU A 326 8.87 33.83 13.21
N ILE A 327 8.11 34.92 13.05
CA ILE A 327 8.26 35.81 11.90
C ILE A 327 9.61 36.55 12.00
N PRO A 328 10.51 36.47 11.00
CA PRO A 328 11.76 37.20 11.02
C PRO A 328 11.51 38.72 11.10
N GLY A 329 11.87 39.35 12.23
CA GLY A 329 11.76 40.80 12.41
C GLY A 329 10.37 41.33 12.82
N GLY A 330 9.42 40.48 13.22
CA GLY A 330 8.08 40.87 13.66
C GLY A 330 7.62 40.22 14.95
N THR A 331 6.48 40.68 15.50
CA THR A 331 5.78 40.00 16.60
C THR A 331 4.67 39.12 16.02
N GLY A 332 4.93 37.82 15.85
CA GLY A 332 3.91 36.87 15.39
C GLY A 332 4.48 35.48 15.09
N VAL A 333 3.58 34.51 14.91
CA VAL A 333 3.89 33.12 14.54
C VAL A 333 3.28 32.86 13.16
N MET A 334 4.09 32.38 12.22
CA MET A 334 3.68 31.98 10.88
C MET A 334 3.82 30.47 10.73
N ALA A 335 2.87 29.81 10.08
CA ALA A 335 2.95 28.39 9.81
C ALA A 335 3.54 28.19 8.40
N ARG A 336 4.76 27.63 8.29
CA ARG A 336 5.44 27.42 7.01
C ARG A 336 5.80 25.97 6.80
N THR A 337 5.77 25.51 5.54
CA THR A 337 6.30 24.20 5.18
C THR A 337 7.83 24.19 5.22
N PRO A 338 8.48 23.10 5.67
CA PRO A 338 9.92 23.07 5.90
C PRO A 338 10.77 23.01 4.63
N LEU A 339 10.21 22.55 3.51
CA LEU A 339 10.91 22.45 2.23
C LEU A 339 10.52 23.60 1.32
N THR A 340 11.50 24.10 0.58
CA THR A 340 11.40 25.24 -0.35
C THR A 340 11.82 24.83 -1.76
N ASP A 341 11.74 25.75 -2.71
CA ASP A 341 12.18 25.49 -4.09
C ASP A 341 13.64 25.03 -4.20
N ASP A 342 14.49 25.28 -3.20
CA ASP A 342 15.85 24.73 -3.15
C ASP A 342 15.85 23.19 -3.25
N SER A 343 14.87 22.53 -2.61
CA SER A 343 14.67 21.09 -2.73
C SER A 343 14.28 20.68 -4.14
N LEU A 344 13.31 21.37 -4.76
CA LEU A 344 12.83 21.05 -6.11
C LEU A 344 13.93 21.28 -7.16
N ASN A 345 14.63 22.41 -7.05
CA ASN A 345 15.74 22.77 -7.92
C ASN A 345 16.90 21.76 -7.80
N ALA A 346 17.19 21.28 -6.58
CA ALA A 346 18.21 20.27 -6.37
C ALA A 346 17.82 18.91 -6.98
N LEU A 347 16.55 18.54 -6.95
CA LEU A 347 16.04 17.34 -7.62
C LEU A 347 16.10 17.50 -9.14
N ALA A 348 15.64 18.64 -9.67
CA ALA A 348 15.67 18.97 -11.09
C ALA A 348 17.09 18.88 -11.68
N LEU A 349 18.09 19.35 -10.93
CA LEU A 349 19.48 19.37 -11.38
C LEU A 349 20.15 17.97 -11.43
N ARG A 350 19.71 17.02 -10.61
CA ARG A 350 20.47 15.78 -10.34
C ARG A 350 19.69 14.48 -10.53
N SER A 351 18.35 14.53 -10.53
CA SER A 351 17.47 13.35 -10.56
C SER A 351 16.83 13.19 -11.95
N HIS A 352 17.65 12.98 -12.97
CA HIS A 352 17.20 12.94 -14.38
C HIS A 352 16.32 11.73 -14.73
N MET A 353 16.17 10.78 -13.81
CA MET A 353 15.31 9.59 -13.96
C MET A 353 13.99 9.70 -13.19
N LEU A 354 13.70 10.87 -12.61
CA LEU A 354 12.53 11.09 -11.79
C LEU A 354 11.26 11.10 -12.67
N GLU A 355 10.42 10.09 -12.47
CA GLU A 355 9.21 9.82 -13.27
C GLU A 355 7.92 10.08 -12.47
N ALA A 356 7.98 10.04 -11.13
CA ALA A 356 6.82 10.22 -10.27
C ALA A 356 7.08 11.19 -9.11
N VAL A 357 6.24 12.20 -8.97
CA VAL A 357 6.33 13.21 -7.92
C VAL A 357 4.97 13.35 -7.24
N GLU A 358 4.95 13.18 -5.92
CA GLU A 358 3.77 13.39 -5.09
C GLU A 358 4.08 14.42 -4.00
N LEU A 359 3.34 15.53 -4.02
CA LEU A 359 3.45 16.60 -3.03
C LEU A 359 2.10 16.76 -2.32
N MET A 360 2.09 16.47 -1.03
CA MET A 360 0.89 16.54 -0.21
C MET A 360 1.06 17.54 0.94
N PHE A 361 0.16 18.51 1.02
CA PHE A 361 0.14 19.53 2.05
C PHE A 361 -1.09 19.37 2.94
N TYR A 362 -0.89 19.47 4.25
CA TYR A 362 -1.95 19.34 5.25
C TYR A 362 -1.97 20.57 6.15
N GLY A 363 -3.17 21.07 6.45
CA GLY A 363 -3.37 22.25 7.30
C GLY A 363 -3.32 23.60 6.57
N CYS A 364 -3.28 23.60 5.24
CA CYS A 364 -3.28 24.80 4.40
C CYS A 364 -4.70 25.34 4.22
N ALA A 365 -5.21 26.04 5.22
CA ALA A 365 -6.54 26.64 5.18
C ALA A 365 -6.44 28.12 4.75
N PRO A 366 -7.33 28.64 3.87
CA PRO A 366 -7.27 30.02 3.39
C PRO A 366 -7.38 31.08 4.49
N ASP A 367 -7.96 30.71 5.62
CA ASP A 367 -8.26 31.52 6.80
C ASP A 367 -7.13 31.57 7.82
N TRP A 368 -6.02 30.84 7.60
CA TRP A 368 -4.84 30.85 8.46
C TRP A 368 -3.62 31.40 7.71
N PRO A 369 -2.75 32.25 8.31
CA PRO A 369 -1.52 32.73 7.68
C PRO A 369 -0.54 31.56 7.53
N SER A 370 -0.69 30.89 6.41
CA SER A 370 -0.10 29.60 6.12
C SER A 370 0.64 29.72 4.79
N GLU A 371 1.96 29.61 4.82
CA GLU A 371 2.80 29.77 3.63
C GLU A 371 3.36 28.40 3.23
N ILE A 372 2.95 27.93 2.05
CA ILE A 372 3.65 26.84 1.39
C ILE A 372 4.89 27.46 0.75
N ALA A 373 6.07 27.01 1.15
CA ALA A 373 7.32 27.60 0.72
C ALA A 373 7.79 27.12 -0.66
N PHE A 374 7.13 26.10 -1.22
CA PHE A 374 7.24 25.82 -2.65
C PHE A 374 6.46 26.86 -3.45
N THR A 375 7.00 27.19 -4.61
CA THR A 375 6.33 28.02 -5.60
C THR A 375 6.01 27.22 -6.86
N GLN A 376 5.17 27.81 -7.72
CA GLN A 376 4.91 27.25 -9.03
C GLN A 376 6.20 27.18 -9.88
N ASP A 377 7.10 28.16 -9.78
CA ASP A 377 8.34 28.20 -10.54
C ASP A 377 9.26 27.01 -10.20
N GLY A 378 9.35 26.65 -8.92
CA GLY A 378 10.11 25.48 -8.48
C GLY A 378 9.55 24.16 -9.04
N LEU A 379 8.22 24.02 -9.06
CA LEU A 379 7.56 22.83 -9.63
C LEU A 379 7.74 22.77 -11.15
N VAL A 380 7.57 23.91 -11.84
CA VAL A 380 7.77 24.01 -13.29
C VAL A 380 9.21 23.67 -13.67
N THR A 381 10.20 24.16 -12.93
CA THR A 381 11.61 23.83 -13.13
C THR A 381 11.85 22.32 -13.04
N LEU A 382 11.21 21.66 -12.08
CA LEU A 382 11.28 20.21 -11.93
C LEU A 382 10.66 19.46 -13.12
N LEU A 383 9.47 19.89 -13.57
CA LEU A 383 8.75 19.30 -14.71
C LEU A 383 9.49 19.47 -16.04
N GLN A 384 10.19 20.58 -16.22
CA GLN A 384 10.99 20.84 -17.42
C GLN A 384 12.31 20.05 -17.45
N SER A 385 12.84 19.70 -16.27
CA SER A 385 14.16 19.06 -16.14
C SER A 385 14.10 17.53 -16.04
N CYS A 386 12.97 16.97 -15.60
CA CYS A 386 12.79 15.55 -15.34
C CYS A 386 11.68 14.95 -16.22
N PRO A 387 11.78 13.67 -16.62
CA PRO A 387 10.75 12.99 -17.43
C PRO A 387 9.55 12.55 -16.56
N ILE A 388 8.89 13.51 -15.91
CA ILE A 388 7.78 13.24 -14.99
C ILE A 388 6.57 12.74 -15.78
N ARG A 389 6.11 11.54 -15.42
CA ARG A 389 4.95 10.85 -15.98
C ARG A 389 3.75 10.87 -15.05
N HIS A 390 4.00 10.90 -13.74
CA HIS A 390 2.96 10.89 -12.72
C HIS A 390 3.17 12.06 -11.74
N LEU A 391 2.21 12.98 -11.70
CA LEU A 391 2.19 14.10 -10.76
C LEU A 391 0.96 14.03 -9.87
N VAL A 392 1.17 14.05 -8.56
CA VAL A 392 0.11 14.13 -7.56
C VAL A 392 0.31 15.40 -6.74
N LEU A 393 -0.69 16.28 -6.73
CA LEU A 393 -0.72 17.48 -5.91
C LEU A 393 -1.92 17.41 -4.98
N ARG A 394 -1.68 17.54 -3.67
CA ARG A 394 -2.73 17.61 -2.68
C ARG A 394 -2.61 18.86 -1.81
N GLY A 395 -3.67 19.68 -1.75
CA GLY A 395 -3.69 20.90 -0.94
C GLY A 395 -2.66 21.94 -1.38
N ALA A 396 -2.24 21.89 -2.65
CA ALA A 396 -1.21 22.77 -3.20
C ALA A 396 -1.81 24.13 -3.56
N ASN A 397 -2.02 24.99 -2.56
CA ASN A 397 -2.64 26.32 -2.75
C ASN A 397 -1.75 27.30 -3.55
N PHE A 398 -0.47 26.99 -3.73
CA PHE A 398 0.44 27.78 -4.58
C PHE A 398 0.31 27.46 -6.07
N PHE A 399 -0.49 26.45 -6.43
CA PHE A 399 -0.62 25.94 -7.79
C PHE A 399 -2.00 26.26 -8.35
N ASP A 400 -2.04 27.06 -9.40
CA ASP A 400 -3.24 27.61 -10.03
C ASP A 400 -3.25 27.39 -11.56
N ASP A 401 -4.05 28.17 -12.29
CA ASP A 401 -4.17 28.07 -13.74
C ASP A 401 -2.88 28.44 -14.50
N GLU A 402 -2.02 29.31 -13.96
CA GLU A 402 -0.69 29.58 -14.56
C GLU A 402 0.23 28.36 -14.41
N GLY A 403 0.19 27.70 -13.25
CA GLY A 403 0.85 26.42 -13.04
C GLY A 403 0.35 25.33 -13.99
N MET A 404 -0.95 25.29 -14.28
CA MET A 404 -1.56 24.39 -15.25
C MET A 404 -1.14 24.70 -16.70
N GLU A 405 -0.94 25.97 -17.05
CA GLU A 405 -0.37 26.37 -18.34
C GLU A 405 1.02 25.74 -18.53
N ALA A 406 1.86 25.78 -17.51
CA ALA A 406 3.19 25.16 -17.60
C ALA A 406 3.13 23.63 -17.78
N LEU A 407 2.12 22.94 -17.24
CA LEU A 407 1.89 21.50 -17.46
C LEU A 407 1.53 21.17 -18.91
N SER A 408 0.95 22.11 -19.66
CA SER A 408 0.65 21.90 -21.09
C SER A 408 1.91 21.56 -21.91
N CYS A 409 3.07 22.03 -21.46
CA CYS A 409 4.37 21.79 -22.09
C CYS A 409 5.07 20.50 -21.61
N ALA A 410 4.51 19.79 -20.62
CA ALA A 410 5.11 18.59 -20.06
C ALA A 410 4.96 17.40 -21.04
N GLN A 411 6.06 17.05 -21.72
CA GLN A 411 6.05 16.06 -22.82
C GLN A 411 5.84 14.61 -22.37
N PHE A 412 5.98 14.32 -21.07
CA PHE A 412 5.94 12.96 -20.55
C PHE A 412 4.78 12.71 -19.60
N LEU A 413 4.00 13.74 -19.24
CA LEU A 413 2.96 13.63 -18.23
C LEU A 413 1.81 12.76 -18.73
N GLU A 414 1.59 11.63 -18.07
CA GLU A 414 0.56 10.64 -18.40
C GLU A 414 -0.56 10.62 -17.35
N THR A 415 -0.22 10.87 -16.09
CA THR A 415 -1.15 10.89 -14.97
C THR A 415 -1.04 12.17 -14.18
N LEU A 416 -2.16 12.87 -14.01
CA LEU A 416 -2.30 14.02 -13.14
C LEU A 416 -3.38 13.76 -12.09
N GLU A 417 -3.03 13.90 -10.83
CA GLU A 417 -3.98 13.84 -9.71
C GLU A 417 -3.97 15.15 -8.94
N LEU A 418 -5.10 15.86 -8.95
CA LEU A 418 -5.31 17.09 -8.20
C LEU A 418 -6.32 16.81 -7.09
N MET A 419 -5.89 17.00 -5.85
CA MET A 419 -6.70 16.76 -4.66
C MET A 419 -6.74 18.03 -3.81
N GLN A 420 -7.91 18.64 -3.59
CA GLN A 420 -8.02 19.89 -2.83
C GLN A 420 -7.17 21.04 -3.42
N CYS A 421 -6.91 21.03 -4.73
CA CYS A 421 -6.29 22.15 -5.44
C CYS A 421 -7.39 23.16 -5.81
N VAL A 422 -7.65 24.11 -4.91
CA VAL A 422 -8.81 25.02 -4.99
C VAL A 422 -8.60 26.20 -5.93
N ALA A 423 -7.35 26.51 -6.31
CA ALA A 423 -7.02 27.62 -7.21
C ALA A 423 -7.03 27.23 -8.70
N VAL A 424 -7.25 25.95 -9.02
CA VAL A 424 -7.37 25.47 -10.39
C VAL A 424 -8.83 25.57 -10.83
N THR A 425 -9.05 26.22 -11.97
CA THR A 425 -10.36 26.46 -12.57
C THR A 425 -10.47 25.82 -13.95
N ASP A 426 -11.60 26.03 -14.62
CA ASP A 426 -11.77 25.62 -16.02
C ASP A 426 -10.71 26.22 -16.96
N VAL A 427 -10.14 27.39 -16.63
CA VAL A 427 -9.03 27.98 -17.41
C VAL A 427 -7.82 27.06 -17.43
N GLY A 428 -7.40 26.56 -16.26
CA GLY A 428 -6.32 25.58 -16.13
C GLY A 428 -6.62 24.28 -16.86
N MET A 429 -7.88 23.83 -16.83
CA MET A 429 -8.31 22.64 -17.58
C MET A 429 -8.17 22.81 -19.09
N ARG A 430 -8.42 24.01 -19.64
CA ARG A 430 -8.18 24.31 -21.07
C ARG A 430 -6.72 24.14 -21.46
N PHE A 431 -5.81 24.53 -20.58
CA PHE A 431 -4.38 24.33 -20.81
C PHE A 431 -4.02 22.84 -20.71
N LEU A 432 -4.59 22.12 -19.74
CA LEU A 432 -4.38 20.68 -19.60
C LEU A 432 -4.84 19.91 -20.84
N ALA A 433 -5.90 20.35 -21.51
CA ALA A 433 -6.36 19.78 -22.78
C ALA A 433 -5.25 19.77 -23.86
N GLN A 434 -4.26 20.66 -23.77
CA GLN A 434 -3.11 20.74 -24.67
C GLN A 434 -1.94 19.82 -24.28
N SER A 435 -1.97 19.16 -23.11
CA SER A 435 -0.89 18.30 -22.59
C SER A 435 -0.70 16.99 -23.38
N PRO A 436 0.39 16.82 -24.16
CA PRO A 436 0.49 15.87 -25.29
C PRO A 436 0.27 14.39 -24.97
N CYS A 437 0.50 13.96 -23.72
CA CYS A 437 0.53 12.55 -23.36
C CYS A 437 -0.45 12.16 -22.22
N LEU A 438 -1.32 13.07 -21.78
CA LEU A 438 -2.21 12.80 -20.65
C LEU A 438 -3.20 11.67 -20.96
N LYS A 439 -3.28 10.70 -20.04
CA LYS A 439 -4.14 9.51 -20.13
C LYS A 439 -5.05 9.34 -18.92
N ASN A 440 -4.58 9.77 -17.74
CA ASN A 440 -5.26 9.54 -16.48
C ASN A 440 -5.40 10.88 -15.74
N LEU A 441 -6.63 11.25 -15.42
CA LEU A 441 -6.93 12.45 -14.67
C LEU A 441 -7.75 12.09 -13.43
N THR A 442 -7.28 12.53 -12.27
CA THR A 442 -8.03 12.46 -11.02
C THR A 442 -8.27 13.88 -10.49
N LEU A 443 -9.54 14.21 -10.27
CA LEU A 443 -9.97 15.43 -9.60
C LEU A 443 -10.69 15.05 -8.32
N GLN A 444 -10.17 15.48 -7.18
CA GLN A 444 -10.80 15.26 -5.89
C GLN A 444 -10.94 16.58 -5.14
N MET A 445 -12.15 16.96 -4.74
CA MET A 445 -12.40 18.21 -4.00
C MET A 445 -11.81 19.47 -4.70
N CYS A 446 -11.76 19.47 -6.03
CA CYS A 446 -11.41 20.64 -6.84
C CYS A 446 -12.69 21.42 -7.11
N TYR A 447 -13.02 22.35 -6.22
CA TYR A 447 -14.35 22.95 -6.18
C TYR A 447 -14.63 23.96 -7.29
N GLU A 448 -13.60 24.54 -7.91
CA GLU A 448 -13.73 25.57 -8.96
C GLU A 448 -13.67 25.02 -10.39
N VAL A 449 -13.54 23.70 -10.55
CA VAL A 449 -13.63 23.03 -11.86
C VAL A 449 -15.07 22.60 -12.11
N THR A 450 -15.59 22.91 -13.29
CA THR A 450 -16.96 22.65 -13.69
C THR A 450 -17.04 21.63 -14.83
N ASP A 451 -18.27 21.32 -15.25
CA ASP A 451 -18.56 20.52 -16.43
C ASP A 451 -17.82 21.02 -17.67
N ASP A 452 -17.71 22.34 -17.86
CA ASP A 452 -17.05 22.93 -19.04
C ASP A 452 -15.56 22.56 -19.09
N GLY A 453 -14.84 22.72 -17.97
CA GLY A 453 -13.41 22.40 -17.91
C GLY A 453 -13.12 20.91 -18.15
N VAL A 454 -13.91 20.02 -17.55
CA VAL A 454 -13.73 18.57 -17.76
C VAL A 454 -14.11 18.16 -19.18
N CYS A 455 -15.19 18.72 -19.73
CA CYS A 455 -15.57 18.48 -21.12
C CYS A 455 -14.45 18.88 -22.07
N GLU A 456 -13.79 20.02 -21.87
CA GLU A 456 -12.69 20.45 -22.74
C GLU A 456 -11.53 19.44 -22.77
N VAL A 457 -11.12 18.92 -21.61
CA VAL A 457 -10.08 17.88 -21.55
C VAL A 457 -10.56 16.59 -22.21
N ALA A 458 -11.80 16.17 -21.95
CA ALA A 458 -12.39 14.97 -22.53
C ALA A 458 -12.51 15.02 -24.06
N HIS A 459 -12.81 16.20 -24.64
CA HIS A 459 -12.88 16.37 -26.09
C HIS A 459 -11.50 16.40 -26.74
N ALA A 460 -10.48 16.93 -26.05
CA ALA A 460 -9.14 17.06 -26.59
C ALA A 460 -8.28 15.79 -26.41
N ARG A 461 -8.66 14.90 -25.48
CA ARG A 461 -7.85 13.76 -25.04
C ARG A 461 -8.63 12.46 -25.03
N ASP A 462 -8.03 11.42 -25.61
CA ASP A 462 -8.50 10.04 -25.44
C ASP A 462 -8.09 9.50 -24.06
N LEU A 463 -8.73 9.99 -22.99
CA LEU A 463 -8.43 9.56 -21.62
C LEU A 463 -8.72 8.06 -21.42
N GLU A 464 -7.77 7.37 -20.81
CA GLU A 464 -7.96 5.99 -20.36
C GLU A 464 -8.78 5.93 -19.07
N SER A 465 -8.53 6.87 -18.14
CA SER A 465 -9.25 6.94 -16.88
C SER A 465 -9.53 8.38 -16.46
N LEU A 466 -10.77 8.62 -16.02
CA LEU A 466 -11.19 9.86 -15.39
C LEU A 466 -11.84 9.54 -14.04
N THR A 467 -11.27 10.07 -12.96
CA THR A 467 -11.79 9.93 -11.60
C THR A 467 -12.20 11.30 -11.09
N VAL A 468 -13.47 11.46 -10.70
CA VAL A 468 -14.00 12.68 -10.12
C VAL A 468 -14.64 12.36 -8.78
N GLU A 469 -14.08 12.92 -7.71
CA GLU A 469 -14.53 12.67 -6.35
C GLU A 469 -14.82 13.97 -5.59
N SER A 470 -16.05 14.13 -5.08
CA SER A 470 -16.44 15.29 -4.26
C SER A 470 -16.19 16.65 -4.92
N CYS A 471 -16.29 16.73 -6.26
CA CYS A 471 -16.27 17.96 -7.02
C CYS A 471 -17.72 18.40 -7.30
N ASN A 472 -18.22 19.36 -6.53
CA ASN A 472 -19.65 19.66 -6.48
C ASN A 472 -20.18 20.35 -7.75
N GLN A 473 -19.30 20.91 -8.58
CA GLN A 473 -19.66 21.59 -9.83
C GLN A 473 -19.53 20.70 -11.07
N ILE A 474 -19.21 19.40 -10.89
CA ILE A 474 -19.12 18.42 -11.96
C ILE A 474 -20.29 17.42 -11.86
N SER A 475 -21.11 17.38 -12.90
CA SER A 475 -22.23 16.47 -13.07
C SER A 475 -21.77 15.11 -13.62
N VAL A 476 -22.53 14.06 -13.33
CA VAL A 476 -22.32 12.73 -13.93
C VAL A 476 -22.48 12.77 -15.45
N GLU A 477 -23.33 13.66 -15.95
CA GLU A 477 -23.66 13.80 -17.37
C GLU A 477 -22.45 14.28 -18.17
N ALA A 478 -21.69 15.25 -17.64
CA ALA A 478 -20.46 15.74 -18.25
C ALA A 478 -19.35 14.68 -18.35
N LEU A 479 -19.43 13.60 -17.56
CA LEU A 479 -18.45 12.51 -17.56
C LEU A 479 -18.82 11.40 -18.54
N HIS A 480 -20.01 11.45 -19.15
CA HIS A 480 -20.46 10.39 -20.04
C HIS A 480 -19.61 10.37 -21.32
N GLY A 481 -18.89 9.25 -21.54
CA GLY A 481 -17.98 9.11 -22.69
C GLY A 481 -16.67 9.91 -22.56
N ALA A 482 -16.41 10.53 -21.41
CA ALA A 482 -15.22 11.37 -21.20
C ALA A 482 -13.91 10.58 -21.10
N ALA A 483 -13.98 9.28 -20.79
CA ALA A 483 -12.84 8.36 -20.75
C ALA A 483 -13.30 6.92 -20.96
N LYS A 484 -12.36 6.00 -21.22
CA LYS A 484 -12.65 4.55 -21.28
C LYS A 484 -13.15 3.99 -19.95
N SER A 485 -12.60 4.49 -18.85
CA SER A 485 -12.98 4.16 -17.48
C SER A 485 -13.31 5.44 -16.72
N VAL A 486 -14.52 5.53 -16.18
CA VAL A 486 -14.98 6.69 -15.40
C VAL A 486 -15.33 6.24 -13.99
N HIS A 487 -14.74 6.89 -12.99
CA HIS A 487 -15.14 6.77 -11.60
C HIS A 487 -15.71 8.10 -11.10
N TYR A 488 -16.93 8.08 -10.59
CA TYR A 488 -17.57 9.25 -10.01
C TYR A 488 -18.10 8.94 -8.62
N LYS A 489 -17.74 9.78 -7.65
CA LYS A 489 -18.19 9.67 -6.27
C LYS A 489 -18.48 11.05 -5.70
N VAL A 490 -19.71 11.28 -5.25
CA VAL A 490 -20.05 12.47 -4.46
C VAL A 490 -20.11 12.05 -3.01
N ASP A 491 -19.13 12.44 -2.20
CA ASP A 491 -19.34 12.38 -0.76
C ASP A 491 -20.19 13.61 -0.39
N CYS A 492 -21.37 13.39 0.18
CA CYS A 492 -22.13 14.48 0.80
C CYS A 492 -21.24 15.14 1.87
N PRO A 493 -21.15 16.48 1.95
CA PRO A 493 -20.29 17.14 2.90
C PRO A 493 -20.81 16.93 4.33
N SER A 494 -20.34 15.89 5.00
CA SER A 494 -20.35 15.81 6.47
C SER A 494 -19.07 16.39 7.06
N TYR A 495 -18.33 17.21 6.29
CA TYR A 495 -16.95 17.61 6.63
C TYR A 495 -16.86 18.86 7.52
N TYR A 496 -17.97 19.57 7.77
CA TYR A 496 -18.00 20.66 8.74
C TYR A 496 -18.26 20.23 10.20
N ASP A 497 -18.63 18.97 10.46
CA ASP A 497 -18.96 18.48 11.81
C ASP A 497 -17.79 17.87 12.59
N ARG A 498 -16.55 17.94 12.10
CA ARG A 498 -15.38 17.37 12.81
C ARG A 498 -14.48 18.37 13.54
N TYR A 499 -14.88 19.63 13.62
CA TYR A 499 -14.21 20.66 14.44
C TYR A 499 -15.06 21.16 15.64
N LYS A 500 -16.11 20.42 16.00
CA LYS A 500 -16.80 20.55 17.28
C LYS A 500 -16.78 19.19 17.97
N ASP A 501 -15.74 18.96 18.76
CA ASP A 501 -15.73 18.31 20.08
C ASP A 501 -14.33 17.82 20.45
#